data_AF-A0A482IUT0-F1
#
_entry.id   AF-A0A482IUT0-F1
#
_cell.length_a   1.000
_cell.length_b   1.000
_cell.length_c   1.000
_cell.angle_alpha   90.00
_cell.angle_beta   90.00
_cell.angle_gamma   90.00
#
_symmetry.space_group_name_H-M   'P 1'
#
loop_
_entity.id
_entity.type
_entity.pdbx_description
1 polymer ?
#
loop_
_entity_poly.entity_id
_entity_poly.type
_entity_poly.pdbx_seq_one_letter_code
_entity_poly.pdbx_strand_id
1 'polypeptide(L)'
;MNAKPTAVHADWQLIESLGGPAQVAKLLGYDLKRGGIQRVHNWRVRGVPPSVKLAHPSLFLKELTHSQDASDDAQPPVGTSSRGAKKKIRK
;
A
#
# COMPACT_ATOMS: atom_id res chain seq x y z
N MET A 1 -17.13 36.09 10.10
CA MET A 1 -16.02 35.44 9.38
C MET A 1 -16.16 33.94 9.62
N ASN A 2 -16.70 33.18 8.65
CA ASN A 2 -16.96 31.74 8.85
C ASN A 2 -15.72 30.93 8.47
N ALA A 3 -14.91 30.55 9.46
CA ALA A 3 -13.90 29.52 9.29
C ALA A 3 -14.60 28.15 9.18
N LYS A 4 -14.83 27.67 7.95
CA LYS A 4 -15.22 26.27 7.74
C LYS A 4 -14.03 25.40 8.13
N PRO A 5 -14.21 24.33 8.94
CA PRO A 5 -13.14 23.38 9.19
C PRO A 5 -12.74 22.81 7.83
N THR A 6 -11.53 23.12 7.37
CA THR A 6 -10.98 22.52 6.16
C THR A 6 -10.79 21.05 6.47
N ALA A 7 -11.73 20.23 6.02
CA ALA A 7 -11.67 18.78 6.16
C ALA A 7 -10.34 18.32 5.54
N VAL A 8 -9.41 17.93 6.40
CA VAL A 8 -8.08 17.46 6.00
C VAL A 8 -8.27 16.08 5.38
N HIS A 9 -7.73 15.88 4.20
CA HIS A 9 -7.83 14.61 3.50
C HIS A 9 -7.02 13.52 4.22
N ALA A 10 -7.48 12.27 4.22
CA ALA A 10 -6.79 11.16 4.90
C ALA A 10 -5.34 10.97 4.44
N ASP A 11 -5.07 11.20 3.14
CA ASP A 11 -3.71 11.19 2.57
C ASP A 11 -2.74 12.16 3.26
N TRP A 12 -3.24 13.20 3.93
CA TRP A 12 -2.39 14.16 4.63
C TRP A 12 -1.64 13.53 5.80
N GLN A 13 -2.27 12.62 6.56
CA GLN A 13 -1.62 11.93 7.66
C GLN A 13 -0.44 11.10 7.18
N LEU A 14 -0.58 10.49 6.00
CA LEU A 14 0.50 9.76 5.35
C LEU A 14 1.64 10.68 4.90
N ILE A 15 1.32 11.86 4.35
CA ILE A 15 2.35 12.86 3.99
C ILE A 15 3.11 13.32 5.25
N GLU A 16 2.42 13.54 6.37
CA GLU A 16 3.06 13.87 7.65
C GLU A 16 3.95 12.73 8.16
N SER A 17 3.48 11.47 8.10
CA SER A 17 4.29 10.32 8.53
C SER A 17 5.54 10.09 7.68
N LEU A 18 5.50 10.49 6.40
CA LEU A 18 6.66 10.46 5.49
C LEU A 18 7.68 11.58 5.76
N GLY A 19 7.46 12.44 6.75
CA GLY A 19 8.34 13.57 7.10
C GLY A 19 7.84 14.92 6.57
N GLY A 20 6.58 15.00 6.14
CA GLY A 20 5.93 16.24 5.74
C GLY A 20 6.10 16.61 4.26
N PRO A 21 5.48 17.73 3.83
CA PRO A 21 5.35 18.08 2.42
C PRO A 21 6.68 18.39 1.74
N ALA A 22 7.68 18.90 2.47
CA ALA A 22 9.00 19.18 1.94
C ALA A 22 9.77 17.88 1.63
N GLN A 23 9.72 16.90 2.54
CA GLN A 23 10.37 15.61 2.35
C GLN A 23 9.69 14.83 1.23
N VAL A 24 8.36 14.82 1.18
CA VAL A 24 7.61 14.18 0.09
C VAL A 24 7.92 14.84 -1.26
N ALA A 25 7.98 16.18 -1.34
CA ALA A 25 8.37 16.86 -2.57
C ALA A 25 9.78 16.44 -3.05
N LYS A 26 10.73 16.29 -2.12
CA LYS A 26 12.09 15.80 -2.43
C LYS A 26 12.09 14.35 -2.94
N LEU A 27 11.31 13.47 -2.31
CA LEU A 27 11.17 12.06 -2.72
C LEU A 27 10.52 11.90 -4.10
N LEU A 28 9.59 12.80 -4.44
CA LEU A 28 8.93 12.87 -5.75
C LEU A 28 9.78 13.54 -6.82
N GLY A 29 10.96 14.07 -6.47
CA GLY A 29 11.82 14.80 -7.40
C GLY A 29 11.26 16.16 -7.82
N TYR A 30 10.33 16.75 -7.05
CA TYR A 30 9.85 18.09 -7.32
C TYR A 30 10.87 19.15 -6.90
N ASP A 31 10.92 20.22 -7.69
CA ASP A 31 11.77 21.36 -7.39
C ASP A 31 11.19 22.15 -6.21
N LEU A 32 11.91 22.11 -5.08
CA LEU A 32 11.56 22.79 -3.84
C LEU A 32 11.56 24.32 -4.01
N LYS A 33 12.39 24.87 -4.91
CA LYS A 33 12.50 26.31 -5.18
C LYS A 33 11.45 26.80 -6.17
N ARG A 34 10.91 25.90 -7.01
CA ARG A 34 9.81 26.21 -7.96
C ARG A 34 8.43 25.79 -7.47
N GLY A 35 8.23 25.73 -6.16
CA GLY A 35 6.90 25.51 -5.57
C GLY A 35 6.46 24.05 -5.44
N GLY A 36 7.39 23.09 -5.50
CA GLY A 36 7.12 21.67 -5.24
C GLY A 36 6.47 21.45 -3.86
N ILE A 37 6.93 22.18 -2.84
CA ILE A 37 6.37 22.12 -1.48
C ILE A 37 4.91 22.59 -1.48
N GLN A 38 4.61 23.72 -2.15
CA GLN A 38 3.25 24.25 -2.24
C GLN A 38 2.31 23.29 -2.95
N ARG A 39 2.80 22.60 -4.00
CA ARG A 39 2.04 21.58 -4.71
C ARG A 39 1.62 20.44 -3.79
N VAL A 40 2.56 19.91 -2.98
CA VAL A 40 2.27 18.86 -2.01
C VAL A 40 1.37 19.38 -0.89
N HIS A 41 1.56 20.62 -0.43
CA HIS A 41 0.69 21.22 0.58
C HIS A 41 -0.76 21.34 0.11
N ASN A 42 -1.01 21.62 -1.18
CA ASN A 42 -2.37 21.66 -1.74
C ASN A 42 -3.08 20.30 -1.67
N TRP A 43 -2.34 19.19 -1.59
CA TRP A 43 -2.93 17.85 -1.40
C TRP A 43 -3.54 17.65 -0.01
N ARG A 44 -3.21 18.50 0.97
CA ARG A 44 -3.81 18.49 2.30
C ARG A 44 -5.34 18.53 2.26
N VAL A 45 -5.89 19.32 1.35
CA VAL A 45 -7.33 19.54 1.22
C VAL A 45 -7.91 18.75 0.05
N ARG A 46 -7.14 18.55 -1.03
CA ARG A 46 -7.62 17.91 -2.27
C ARG A 46 -7.37 16.41 -2.34
N GLY A 47 -6.47 15.87 -1.51
CA GLY A 47 -5.93 14.53 -1.66
C GLY A 47 -4.79 14.45 -2.67
N VAL A 48 -4.05 13.33 -2.62
CA VAL A 48 -2.93 13.07 -3.52
C VAL A 48 -3.46 12.56 -4.86
N PRO A 49 -3.01 13.09 -6.00
CA PRO A 49 -3.45 12.64 -7.31
C PRO A 49 -3.21 11.14 -7.51
N PRO A 50 -4.17 10.38 -8.08
CA PRO A 50 -4.01 8.94 -8.32
C PRO A 50 -2.75 8.60 -9.14
N SER A 51 -2.44 9.41 -10.16
CA SER A 51 -1.23 9.23 -10.99
C SER A 51 0.06 9.27 -10.17
N VAL A 52 0.13 10.08 -9.11
CA VAL A 52 1.30 10.16 -8.23
C VAL A 52 1.38 8.92 -7.32
N LYS A 53 0.24 8.45 -6.80
CA LYS A 53 0.20 7.22 -5.98
C LYS A 53 0.66 6.01 -6.77
N LEU A 54 0.24 5.90 -8.03
CA LEU A 54 0.62 4.82 -8.94
C LEU A 54 2.08 4.91 -9.39
N ALA A 55 2.62 6.12 -9.56
CA ALA A 55 4.04 6.32 -9.89
C ALA A 55 4.97 6.01 -8.70
N HIS A 56 4.48 6.19 -7.47
CA HIS A 56 5.24 5.95 -6.24
C HIS A 56 4.50 4.99 -5.28
N PRO A 57 4.28 3.72 -5.69
CA PRO A 57 3.52 2.76 -4.90
C PRO A 57 4.21 2.45 -3.56
N SER A 58 5.55 2.49 -3.53
CA SER A 58 6.34 2.28 -2.30
C SER A 58 6.14 3.36 -1.23
N LEU A 59 5.69 4.57 -1.62
CA LEU A 59 5.41 5.67 -0.70
C LEU A 59 3.95 5.68 -0.26
N PHE A 60 3.02 5.41 -1.18
CA PHE A 60 1.59 5.62 -0.95
C PHE A 60 0.76 4.35 -0.77
N LEU A 61 1.26 3.18 -1.18
CA LEU A 61 0.50 1.92 -1.24
C LEU A 61 1.16 0.80 -0.42
N LYS A 62 1.99 1.15 0.57
CA LYS A 62 2.78 0.22 1.39
C LYS A 62 1.91 -0.85 2.09
N GLU A 63 0.72 -0.48 2.54
CA GLU A 63 -0.24 -1.39 3.20
C GLU A 63 -0.81 -2.45 2.25
N LEU A 64 -1.04 -2.11 0.98
CA LEU A 64 -1.56 -3.06 -0.02
C LEU A 64 -0.53 -4.13 -0.38
N THR A 65 0.76 -3.80 -0.31
CA THR A 65 1.83 -4.76 -0.62
C THR A 65 2.07 -5.79 0.47
N HIS A 66 1.68 -5.53 1.72
CA HIS A 66 1.92 -6.46 2.83
C HIS A 66 0.94 -7.65 2.89
N SER A 67 -0.17 -7.62 2.12
CA SER A 67 -1.10 -8.75 2.04
C SER A 67 -0.76 -9.76 0.94
N GLN A 68 0.21 -9.48 0.05
CA GLN A 68 0.55 -10.43 -1.03
C GLN A 68 1.50 -11.55 -0.59
N ASP A 69 2.18 -11.41 0.54
CA ASP A 69 3.06 -12.46 1.08
C ASP A 69 2.28 -13.54 1.88
N ALA A 70 1.00 -13.29 2.19
CA ALA A 70 0.15 -14.23 2.94
C ALA A 70 -0.54 -15.29 2.07
N SER A 71 -0.18 -15.41 0.79
CA SER A 71 -0.67 -16.49 -0.09
C SER A 71 0.45 -17.50 -0.35
N ASP A 72 1.03 -18.05 0.73
CA ASP A 72 1.80 -19.30 0.63
C ASP A 72 0.83 -20.41 0.21
N ASP A 73 0.99 -20.78 -1.06
CA ASP A 73 0.37 -21.86 -1.79
C ASP A 73 0.76 -23.22 -1.18
N ALA A 74 0.38 -23.47 0.07
CA ALA A 74 0.42 -24.81 0.65
C ALA A 74 -0.82 -25.58 0.19
N GLN A 75 -0.95 -25.82 -1.11
CA GLN A 75 -1.88 -26.82 -1.62
C GLN A 75 -1.33 -28.19 -1.19
N PRO A 76 -1.98 -28.95 -0.28
CA PRO A 76 -1.50 -30.27 0.05
C PRO A 76 -1.50 -31.12 -1.23
N PRO A 77 -0.44 -31.90 -1.50
CA PRO A 77 -0.36 -32.68 -2.72
C PRO A 77 -1.58 -33.60 -2.79
N VAL A 78 -2.28 -33.49 -3.91
CA VAL A 78 -3.53 -34.20 -4.21
C VAL A 78 -3.37 -35.68 -3.90
N GLY A 79 -4.36 -36.25 -3.21
CA GLY A 79 -4.33 -37.63 -2.70
C GLY A 79 -3.86 -38.62 -3.77
N THR A 80 -2.66 -39.14 -3.58
CA THR A 80 -2.16 -40.26 -4.37
C THR A 80 -3.00 -41.47 -4.02
N SER A 81 -3.58 -42.06 -5.07
CA SER A 81 -4.36 -43.27 -4.99
C SER A 81 -3.47 -44.43 -4.52
N SER A 82 -3.71 -44.97 -3.32
CA SER A 82 -3.20 -46.29 -2.95
C SER A 82 -4.32 -47.30 -3.00
N ARG A 83 -4.46 -47.92 -4.17
CA ARG A 83 -5.32 -49.06 -4.44
C ARG A 83 -4.54 -50.33 -4.06
N GLY A 84 -4.89 -50.93 -2.93
CA GLY A 84 -4.75 -52.38 -2.69
C GLY A 84 -3.69 -52.85 -1.69
N ALA A 85 -4.14 -53.59 -0.66
CA ALA A 85 -3.46 -54.80 -0.19
C ALA A 85 -4.43 -55.65 0.65
N LYS A 86 -4.66 -56.89 0.21
CA LYS A 86 -5.55 -57.89 0.81
C LYS A 86 -4.98 -58.37 2.14
N LYS A 87 -5.75 -58.25 3.23
CA LYS A 87 -5.43 -58.90 4.51
C LYS A 87 -5.99 -60.34 4.50
N LYS A 88 -5.17 -61.28 4.01
CA LYS A 88 -5.19 -62.67 4.49
C LYS A 88 -4.68 -62.69 5.93
N ILE A 89 -5.02 -63.75 6.70
CA ILE A 89 -4.48 -64.20 8.02
C ILE A 89 -5.50 -63.98 9.15
N ARG A 90 -5.96 -64.97 9.93
CA ARG A 90 -5.56 -66.38 10.14
C ARG A 90 -6.70 -67.18 10.80
N LYS A 91 -6.63 -68.50 10.54
CA LYS A 91 -7.05 -69.72 11.28
C LYS A 91 -7.87 -69.57 12.57
#